data_AF-A0A1W2E941-F1
#
_entry.id   AF-A0A1W2E941-F1
#
_cell.length_a   1.000
_cell.length_b   1.000
_cell.length_c   1.000
_cell.angle_alpha   90.00
_cell.angle_beta   90.00
_cell.angle_gamma   90.00
#
_symmetry.space_group_name_H-M   'P 1'
#
loop_
_entity.id
_entity.type
_entity.pdbx_description
1 polymer ?
#
loop_
_entity_poly.entity_id
_entity_poly.type
_entity_poly.pdbx_seq_one_letter_code
_entity_poly.pdbx_strand_id
1 'polypeptide(L)'
;MPSAYFVAELDCPVCGSRSPADESIELVTPLVDGGFWTVGESDPDFTWRNIRVYYPILREPVDDEPVQLLETWVCPTCGSTAWARITFEDTVIKQIAAVPLDVLTVSTAHAISEDVGQPYQEITGEELFPGGNIRIDFRERLLAALQR
;
A
#
# COMPACT_ATOMS: atom_id res chain seq x y z
N MET A 1 -15.16 11.87 -9.82
CA MET A 1 -13.86 11.78 -10.50
C MET A 1 -13.66 10.33 -10.89
N PRO A 2 -13.09 10.01 -12.06
CA PRO A 2 -12.71 8.64 -12.37
C PRO A 2 -11.63 8.18 -11.37
N SER A 3 -11.79 7.00 -10.78
CA SER A 3 -10.78 6.39 -9.89
C SER A 3 -9.69 5.72 -10.73
N ALA A 4 -8.44 5.81 -10.29
CA ALA A 4 -7.33 5.05 -10.86
C ALA A 4 -7.11 3.76 -10.07
N TYR A 5 -6.75 2.70 -10.76
CA TYR A 5 -6.52 1.38 -10.16
C TYR A 5 -5.15 0.85 -10.58
N PHE A 6 -4.40 0.28 -9.63
CA PHE A 6 -3.36 -0.66 -10.01
C PHE A 6 -4.01 -2.02 -10.30
N VAL A 7 -3.61 -2.66 -11.39
CA VAL A 7 -4.18 -3.95 -11.81
C VAL A 7 -3.09 -5.01 -11.93
N ALA A 8 -3.28 -6.12 -11.21
CA ALA A 8 -2.38 -7.27 -11.19
C ALA A 8 -3.13 -8.52 -10.72
N GLU A 9 -2.63 -9.69 -11.11
CA GLU A 9 -3.10 -10.94 -10.53
C GLU A 9 -2.45 -11.13 -9.16
N LEU A 10 -3.26 -11.24 -8.11
CA LEU A 10 -2.83 -11.33 -6.72
C LEU A 10 -3.39 -12.58 -6.06
N ASP A 11 -2.54 -13.32 -5.36
CA ASP A 11 -2.97 -14.48 -4.58
C ASP A 11 -3.54 -14.02 -3.23
N CYS A 12 -4.80 -14.35 -2.97
CA CYS A 12 -5.48 -13.98 -1.73
C CYS A 12 -4.93 -14.81 -0.56
N PRO A 13 -4.40 -14.18 0.50
CA PRO A 13 -3.84 -14.92 1.64
C PRO A 13 -4.92 -15.63 2.49
N VAL A 14 -6.20 -15.27 2.33
CA VAL A 14 -7.30 -15.84 3.11
C VAL A 14 -7.91 -17.07 2.45
N CYS A 15 -8.24 -16.99 1.15
CA CYS A 15 -8.93 -18.09 0.45
C CYS A 15 -8.06 -18.80 -0.60
N GLY A 16 -6.86 -18.32 -0.87
CA GLY A 16 -5.94 -18.90 -1.86
C GLY A 16 -6.35 -18.70 -3.33
N SER A 17 -7.45 -17.99 -3.61
CA SER A 17 -7.81 -17.66 -4.98
C SER A 17 -6.88 -16.60 -5.57
N ARG A 18 -6.56 -16.74 -6.85
CA ARG A 18 -5.85 -15.75 -7.64
C ARG A 18 -6.86 -14.78 -8.24
N SER A 19 -6.68 -13.48 -7.99
CA SER A 19 -7.53 -12.45 -8.57
C SER A 19 -7.26 -12.26 -10.07
N PRO A 20 -8.24 -11.76 -10.84
CA PRO A 20 -7.94 -11.20 -12.15
C PRO A 20 -7.09 -9.92 -12.03
N ALA A 21 -6.41 -9.55 -13.13
CA ALA A 21 -5.70 -8.28 -13.26
C ALA A 21 -6.62 -7.19 -13.84
N ASP A 22 -7.65 -6.82 -13.09
CA ASP A 22 -8.63 -5.79 -13.45
C ASP A 22 -9.10 -5.02 -12.22
N GLU A 23 -10.05 -4.10 -12.38
CA GLU A 23 -10.55 -3.23 -11.31
C GLU A 23 -11.33 -3.95 -10.20
N SER A 24 -11.71 -5.22 -10.40
CA SER A 24 -12.49 -5.97 -9.40
C SER A 24 -11.73 -6.23 -8.10
N ILE A 25 -10.42 -6.00 -8.08
CA ILE A 25 -9.59 -6.08 -6.87
C ILE A 25 -9.60 -4.81 -6.02
N GLU A 26 -10.23 -3.73 -6.50
CA GLU A 26 -10.35 -2.45 -5.78
C GLU A 26 -9.01 -1.88 -5.25
N LEU A 27 -7.90 -2.17 -5.91
CA LEU A 27 -6.57 -1.64 -5.59
C LEU A 27 -6.45 -0.19 -6.13
N VAL A 28 -7.16 0.72 -5.48
CA VAL A 28 -7.32 2.13 -5.91
C VAL A 28 -6.09 2.96 -5.53
N THR A 29 -5.76 3.97 -6.35
CA THR A 29 -4.72 4.93 -6.01
C THR A 29 -5.15 6.39 -6.21
N PRO A 30 -4.82 7.31 -5.28
CA PRO A 30 -4.95 8.75 -5.46
C PRO A 30 -3.81 9.40 -6.27
N LEU A 31 -2.78 8.66 -6.70
CA LEU A 31 -1.59 9.25 -7.33
C LEU A 31 -1.86 9.89 -8.70
N VAL A 32 -2.88 9.40 -9.41
CA VAL A 32 -3.19 9.78 -10.80
C VAL A 32 -4.70 9.80 -11.01
N ASP A 33 -5.15 10.53 -12.03
CA ASP A 33 -6.58 10.66 -12.37
C ASP A 33 -7.02 9.56 -13.35
N GLY A 34 -7.67 8.52 -12.82
CA GLY A 34 -8.26 7.45 -13.62
C GLY A 34 -7.25 6.49 -14.26
N GLY A 35 -7.78 5.43 -14.87
CA GLY A 35 -7.01 4.44 -15.62
C GLY A 35 -6.71 3.15 -14.87
N PHE A 36 -6.15 2.19 -15.59
CA PHE A 36 -5.70 0.90 -15.09
C PHE A 36 -4.20 0.81 -15.29
N TRP A 37 -3.47 0.64 -14.21
CA TRP A 37 -2.02 0.77 -14.18
C TRP A 37 -1.38 -0.56 -13.81
N THR A 38 -0.57 -1.12 -14.72
CA THR A 38 0.04 -2.43 -14.56
C THR A 38 1.57 -2.38 -14.63
N VAL A 39 2.22 -3.52 -14.40
CA VAL A 39 3.67 -3.63 -14.44
C VAL A 39 4.22 -3.25 -15.82
N GLY A 40 5.22 -2.38 -15.82
CA GLY A 40 5.86 -1.83 -17.02
C GLY A 40 5.31 -0.48 -17.46
N GLU A 41 4.15 -0.06 -16.95
CA GLU A 41 3.61 1.27 -17.22
C GLU A 41 4.27 2.34 -16.34
N SER A 42 4.24 3.57 -16.84
CA SER A 42 4.90 4.71 -16.22
C SER A 42 4.01 5.93 -16.22
N ASP A 43 4.10 6.71 -15.15
CA ASP A 43 3.42 7.99 -15.03
C ASP A 43 4.34 9.00 -14.30
N PRO A 44 4.45 10.27 -14.76
CA PRO A 44 5.25 11.27 -14.06
C PRO A 44 4.86 11.49 -12.59
N ASP A 45 3.66 11.09 -12.19
CA ASP A 45 3.19 11.22 -10.81
C ASP A 45 3.55 10.03 -9.91
N PHE A 46 4.08 8.93 -10.47
CA PHE A 46 4.59 7.78 -9.70
C PHE A 46 5.97 8.05 -9.10
N THR A 47 6.08 9.14 -8.34
CA THR A 47 7.31 9.58 -7.69
C THR A 47 7.15 9.62 -6.19
N TRP A 48 8.27 9.49 -5.47
CA TRP A 48 8.29 9.69 -4.02
C TRP A 48 7.68 11.03 -3.58
N ARG A 49 7.93 12.09 -4.36
CA ARG A 49 7.43 13.44 -4.09
C ARG A 49 5.90 13.50 -4.03
N ASN A 50 5.21 12.74 -4.86
CA ASN A 50 3.75 12.70 -4.85
C ASN A 50 3.23 11.69 -3.84
N ILE A 51 3.87 10.53 -3.69
CA ILE A 51 3.50 9.53 -2.68
C ILE A 51 3.48 10.16 -1.28
N ARG A 52 4.50 10.93 -0.91
CA ARG A 52 4.54 11.57 0.42
C ARG A 52 3.45 12.61 0.70
N VAL A 53 2.67 13.02 -0.31
CA VAL A 53 1.55 13.96 -0.16
C VAL A 53 0.27 13.23 0.24
N TYR A 54 0.08 12.01 -0.25
CA TYR A 54 -1.18 11.26 -0.10
C TYR A 54 -1.11 10.14 0.95
N TYR A 55 0.09 9.73 1.36
CA TYR A 55 0.26 8.54 2.19
C TYR A 55 1.02 8.80 3.49
N PRO A 56 0.61 8.14 4.58
CA PRO A 56 1.46 7.92 5.76
C PRO A 56 2.87 7.44 5.40
N ILE A 57 3.88 8.13 5.93
CA ILE A 57 5.29 7.83 5.66
C ILE A 57 5.86 6.87 6.69
N LEU A 58 6.35 5.73 6.22
CA LEU A 58 7.12 4.78 7.02
C LEU A 58 8.60 5.19 7.06
N ARG A 59 9.20 5.47 5.91
CA ARG A 59 10.58 5.97 5.84
C ARG A 59 10.81 6.72 4.54
N GLU A 60 11.75 7.65 4.56
CA GLU A 60 12.24 8.26 3.33
C GLU A 60 13.09 7.23 2.54
N PRO A 61 12.97 7.19 1.20
CA PRO A 61 13.88 6.44 0.36
C PRO A 61 15.28 7.07 0.40
N VAL A 62 16.32 6.25 0.34
CA VAL A 62 17.68 6.68 0.04
C VAL A 62 17.84 6.87 -1.47
N ASP A 63 18.90 7.59 -1.86
CA ASP A 63 19.17 7.87 -3.27
C ASP A 63 19.21 6.58 -4.11
N ASP A 64 18.53 6.62 -5.26
CA ASP A 64 18.44 5.55 -6.26
C ASP A 64 17.82 4.22 -5.78
N GLU A 65 17.17 4.16 -4.61
CA GLU A 65 16.42 2.96 -4.22
C GLU A 65 14.99 2.94 -4.80
N PRO A 66 14.48 1.75 -5.21
CA PRO A 66 13.08 1.64 -5.62
C PRO A 66 12.11 2.00 -4.50
N VAL A 67 11.14 2.86 -4.81
CA VAL A 67 10.08 3.26 -3.88
C VAL A 67 9.08 2.12 -3.73
N GLN A 68 8.68 1.84 -2.49
CA GLN A 68 7.76 0.76 -2.15
C GLN A 68 6.57 1.34 -1.41
N LEU A 69 5.39 1.26 -2.03
CA LEU A 69 4.11 1.68 -1.48
C LEU A 69 3.30 0.44 -1.08
N LEU A 70 2.71 0.48 0.11
CA LEU A 70 1.75 -0.52 0.55
C LEU A 70 0.33 0.01 0.39
N GLU A 71 -0.50 -0.73 -0.34
CA GLU A 71 -1.89 -0.39 -0.60
C GLU A 71 -2.80 -1.58 -0.28
N THR A 72 -4.07 -1.31 0.00
CA THR A 72 -5.07 -2.35 0.23
C THR A 72 -5.71 -2.80 -1.08
N TRP A 73 -6.08 -4.07 -1.14
CA TRP A 73 -6.92 -4.63 -2.21
C TRP A 73 -7.98 -5.54 -1.62
N VAL A 74 -9.09 -5.70 -2.31
CA VAL A 74 -10.20 -6.58 -1.94
C VAL A 74 -10.17 -7.81 -2.81
N CYS A 75 -10.21 -8.99 -2.19
CA CYS A 75 -10.32 -10.24 -2.95
C CYS A 75 -11.73 -10.38 -3.52
N PRO A 76 -11.93 -10.42 -4.85
CA PRO A 76 -13.27 -10.49 -5.45
C PRO A 76 -13.99 -11.81 -5.15
N THR A 77 -13.24 -12.87 -4.81
CA THR A 77 -13.79 -14.19 -4.50
C THR A 77 -14.40 -14.28 -3.10
N CYS A 78 -13.75 -13.71 -2.09
CA CYS A 78 -14.15 -13.89 -0.68
C CYS A 78 -14.41 -12.58 0.08
N GLY A 79 -14.17 -11.42 -0.55
CA GLY A 79 -14.40 -10.10 0.02
C GLY A 79 -13.39 -9.67 1.09
N SER A 80 -12.36 -10.47 1.38
CA SER A 80 -11.35 -10.09 2.37
C SER A 80 -10.45 -8.97 1.83
N THR A 81 -10.17 -7.97 2.65
CA THR A 81 -9.12 -6.99 2.38
C THR A 81 -7.74 -7.59 2.69
N ALA A 82 -6.78 -7.37 1.80
CA ALA A 82 -5.39 -7.78 1.94
C ALA A 82 -4.46 -6.64 1.50
N TRP A 83 -3.15 -6.83 1.70
CA TRP A 83 -2.14 -5.84 1.35
C TRP A 83 -1.45 -6.22 0.04
N ALA A 84 -1.12 -5.20 -0.75
CA ALA A 84 -0.28 -5.27 -1.92
C ALA A 84 0.89 -4.30 -1.77
N ARG A 85 2.06 -4.69 -2.26
CA ARG A 85 3.21 -3.82 -2.43
C ARG A 85 3.35 -3.45 -3.89
N ILE A 86 3.35 -2.16 -4.15
CA ILE A 86 3.67 -1.56 -5.45
C ILE A 86 5.11 -1.04 -5.36
N THR A 87 5.96 -1.47 -6.29
CA THR A 87 7.35 -1.03 -6.38
C THR A 87 7.52 -0.16 -7.61
N PHE A 88 8.00 1.06 -7.39
CA PHE A 88 8.33 2.02 -8.43
C PHE A 88 9.84 2.17 -8.53
N GLU A 89 10.35 2.20 -9.74
CA GLU A 89 11.73 2.60 -10.03
C GLU A 89 11.64 3.75 -11.05
N ASP A 90 12.20 4.89 -10.66
CA ASP A 90 11.93 6.20 -11.26
C ASP A 90 10.43 6.58 -11.22
N THR A 91 9.72 6.26 -12.31
CA THR A 91 8.29 6.52 -12.52
C THR A 91 7.56 5.28 -13.06
N VAL A 92 8.25 4.14 -13.13
CA VAL A 92 7.75 2.91 -13.75
C VAL A 92 7.32 1.93 -12.67
N ILE A 93 6.14 1.34 -12.82
CA ILE A 93 5.69 0.23 -11.98
C ILE A 93 6.51 -1.00 -12.32
N LYS A 94 7.40 -1.42 -11.41
CA LYS A 94 8.25 -2.61 -11.59
C LYS A 94 7.62 -3.88 -11.07
N GLN A 95 6.83 -3.77 -10.00
CA GLN A 95 6.19 -4.91 -9.38
C GLN A 95 4.93 -4.50 -8.64
N ILE A 96 3.91 -5.35 -8.72
CA ILE A 96 2.73 -5.34 -7.85
C ILE A 96 2.62 -6.77 -7.29
N ALA A 97 2.61 -6.92 -5.97
CA ALA A 97 2.56 -8.24 -5.34
C ALA A 97 1.77 -8.22 -4.03
N ALA A 98 1.02 -9.29 -3.78
CA ALA A 98 0.35 -9.50 -2.49
C ALA A 98 1.41 -9.73 -1.41
N VAL A 99 1.25 -9.07 -0.26
CA VAL A 99 2.18 -9.15 0.87
C VAL A 99 1.40 -9.22 2.19
N PRO A 100 1.95 -9.85 3.25
CA PRO A 100 1.37 -9.77 4.58
C PRO A 100 1.66 -8.39 5.22
N LEU A 101 0.82 -7.97 6.18
CA LEU A 101 1.18 -6.87 7.07
C LEU A 101 2.05 -7.42 8.22
N ASP A 102 3.36 -7.48 7.99
CA ASP A 102 4.32 -7.98 8.96
C ASP A 102 5.53 -7.03 9.13
N VAL A 103 6.42 -7.39 10.06
CA VAL A 103 7.61 -6.59 10.39
C VAL A 103 8.48 -6.35 9.15
N LEU A 104 8.69 -7.38 8.33
CA LEU A 104 9.55 -7.27 7.15
C LEU A 104 8.94 -6.30 6.12
N THR A 105 7.65 -6.45 5.85
CA THR A 105 6.92 -5.64 4.87
C THR A 105 6.88 -4.16 5.31
N VAL A 106 6.54 -3.90 6.56
CA VAL A 106 6.52 -2.53 7.10
C VAL A 106 7.93 -1.92 7.20
N SER A 107 8.95 -2.71 7.52
CA SER A 107 10.32 -2.20 7.65
C SER A 107 10.96 -1.82 6.31
N THR A 108 10.52 -2.45 5.21
CA THR A 108 11.10 -2.26 3.88
C THR A 108 10.33 -1.24 3.03
N ALA A 109 9.03 -1.11 3.26
CA ALA A 109 8.18 -0.12 2.60
C ALA A 109 8.51 1.33 3.00
N HIS A 110 8.14 2.26 2.12
CA HIS A 110 8.37 3.69 2.27
C HIS A 110 7.12 4.44 2.70
N ALA A 111 5.98 4.04 2.16
CA ALA A 111 4.68 4.60 2.47
C ALA A 111 3.63 3.49 2.55
N ILE A 112 2.53 3.78 3.24
CA ILE A 112 1.43 2.86 3.46
C ILE A 112 0.09 3.61 3.37
N SER A 113 -0.92 2.95 2.84
CA SER A 113 -2.30 3.44 2.80
C SER A 113 -2.82 3.88 4.16
N GLU A 114 -3.68 4.90 4.17
CA GLU A 114 -4.40 5.33 5.38
C GLU A 114 -5.32 4.23 5.94
N ASP A 115 -5.69 3.25 5.10
CA ASP A 115 -6.44 2.07 5.50
C ASP A 115 -5.71 1.22 6.55
N VAL A 116 -4.42 1.46 6.80
CA VAL A 116 -3.71 0.88 7.95
C VAL A 116 -4.31 1.32 9.29
N GLY A 117 -5.12 2.37 9.35
CA GLY A 117 -5.71 2.90 10.57
C GLY A 117 -6.45 1.86 11.43
N GLN A 118 -7.32 1.06 10.83
CA GLN A 118 -8.04 0.00 11.56
C GLN A 118 -7.10 -1.13 12.01
N PRO A 119 -6.29 -1.77 11.13
CA PRO A 119 -5.29 -2.75 11.56
C PRO A 119 -4.35 -2.21 12.65
N TYR A 120 -3.92 -0.96 12.54
CA TYR A 120 -3.08 -0.30 13.53
C TYR A 120 -3.76 -0.28 14.90
N GLN A 121 -5.04 0.10 14.97
CA GLN A 121 -5.80 0.12 16.23
C GLN A 121 -5.99 -1.27 16.81
N GLU A 122 -6.28 -2.27 15.98
CA GLU A 122 -6.44 -3.65 16.42
C GLU A 122 -5.15 -4.23 16.99
N ILE A 123 -4.01 -3.94 16.35
CA ILE A 123 -2.69 -4.48 16.72
C ILE A 123 -2.09 -3.74 17.92
N THR A 124 -2.24 -2.42 17.99
CA THR A 124 -1.60 -1.58 19.01
C THR A 124 -2.50 -1.22 20.19
N GLY A 125 -3.83 -1.27 20.00
CA GLY A 125 -4.83 -0.73 20.92
C GLY A 125 -4.99 0.79 20.87
N GLU A 126 -4.36 1.48 19.90
CA GLU A 126 -4.33 2.95 19.81
C GLU A 126 -4.83 3.45 18.45
N GLU A 127 -5.46 4.62 18.41
CA GLU A 127 -5.83 5.25 17.14
C GLU A 127 -4.61 5.80 16.39
N LEU A 128 -4.60 5.63 15.06
CA LEU A 128 -3.56 6.17 14.17
C LEU A 128 -3.67 7.70 14.04
N PHE A 129 -4.89 8.23 14.01
CA PHE A 129 -5.20 9.65 13.82
C PHE A 129 -5.90 10.27 15.05
N PRO A 130 -5.27 10.28 16.25
CA PRO A 130 -5.91 10.85 17.44
C PRO A 130 -6.17 12.35 17.23
N GLY A 131 -7.44 12.74 17.16
CA GLY A 131 -7.82 14.13 16.89
C GLY A 131 -7.53 14.59 15.45
N GLY A 132 -7.45 13.65 14.49
CA GLY A 132 -7.38 13.94 13.05
C GLY A 132 -5.97 14.18 12.49
N ASN A 133 -4.91 14.06 13.29
CA ASN A 133 -3.53 14.12 12.82
C ASN A 133 -2.86 12.78 12.98
N ILE A 134 -2.01 12.40 12.02
CA ILE A 134 -1.23 11.17 12.13
C ILE A 134 -0.30 11.23 13.34
N ARG A 135 -0.22 10.12 14.05
CA ARG A 135 0.71 9.95 15.17
C ARG A 135 2.17 9.95 14.68
N ILE A 136 3.03 10.76 15.28
CA ILE A 136 4.44 10.92 14.88
C ILE A 136 5.23 9.61 15.01
N ASP A 137 4.98 8.83 16.08
CA ASP A 137 5.67 7.58 16.38
C ASP A 137 4.89 6.33 15.90
N PHE A 138 3.98 6.48 14.92
CA PHE A 138 3.12 5.38 14.50
C PHE A 138 3.93 4.20 13.93
N ARG A 139 4.99 4.47 13.18
CA ARG A 139 5.83 3.41 12.61
C ARG A 139 6.50 2.58 13.69
N GLU A 140 7.16 3.21 14.65
CA GLU A 140 7.87 2.52 15.73
C GLU A 140 6.91 1.64 16.53
N ARG A 141 5.69 2.15 16.78
CA ARG A 141 4.63 1.41 17.47
C ARG A 141 4.12 0.23 16.66
N LEU A 142 3.83 0.44 15.38
CA LEU A 142 3.38 -0.61 14.48
C LEU A 142 4.42 -1.74 14.42
N LEU A 143 5.69 -1.41 14.22
CA LEU A 143 6.78 -2.39 14.21
C LEU A 143 6.92 -3.14 15.54
N ALA A 144 6.86 -2.43 16.66
CA ALA A 144 6.97 -3.04 17.99
C ALA A 144 5.79 -3.97 18.31
N ALA A 145 4.60 -3.66 17.81
CA ALA A 145 3.41 -4.47 18.02
C ALA A 145 3.36 -5.70 17.10
N LEU A 146 3.85 -5.59 15.86
CA LEU A 146 3.98 -6.71 14.92
C LEU A 146 5.04 -7.76 15.34
N GLN A 147 5.92 -7.43 16.29
CA GLN A 147 6.94 -8.34 16.83
C GLN A 147 6.44 -9.22 17.98
N ARG A 148 5.24 -8.97 18.51
CA ARG A 148 4.67 -9.65 19.67
C ARG A 148 3.94 -10.93 19.26
#